data_AF-A0A1H1SKU2-F1
#
_entry.id   AF-A0A1H1SKU2-F1
#
_cell.length_a   1.000
_cell.length_b   1.000
_cell.length_c   1.000
_cell.angle_alpha   90.00
_cell.angle_beta   90.00
_cell.angle_gamma   90.00
#
_symmetry.space_group_name_H-M   'P 1'
#
loop_
_entity.id
_entity.type
_entity.pdbx_description
1 polymer ?
#
loop_
_entity_poly.entity_id
_entity_poly.type
_entity_poly.pdbx_seq_one_letter_code
_entity_poly.pdbx_strand_id
1 'polypeptide(L)'
;MGNILGDGLPGAAEHVAADLLPLVNRLARCGARVEEALAHLRDIQMLEWQSPAGRAYRDTVGRQGAALRQAVDALEVARAAVARHAADSVAAAASAGRMP
;
A
#
# COMPACT_ATOMS: atom_id res chain seq x y z
N MET A 1 -48.33 -2.84 6.36
CA MET A 1 -47.09 -2.15 5.95
C MET A 1 -45.94 -2.70 6.78
N GLY A 2 -45.43 -3.87 6.39
CA GLY A 2 -44.37 -4.59 7.10
C GLY A 2 -43.00 -4.16 6.58
N ASN A 3 -42.06 -4.00 7.51
CA ASN A 3 -40.78 -3.34 7.35
C ASN A 3 -39.81 -4.15 6.46
N ILE A 4 -39.41 -3.63 5.29
CA ILE A 4 -38.30 -4.15 4.48
C ILE A 4 -37.00 -3.47 4.93
N LEU A 5 -36.54 -3.78 6.15
CA LEU A 5 -35.25 -3.31 6.70
C LEU A 5 -34.38 -4.47 7.20
N GLY A 6 -34.57 -5.68 6.66
CA GLY A 6 -33.80 -6.86 7.04
C GLY A 6 -32.64 -7.24 6.11
N ASP A 7 -32.53 -6.64 4.92
CA ASP A 7 -31.69 -7.17 3.83
C ASP A 7 -30.33 -6.46 3.64
N GLY A 8 -29.94 -5.60 4.58
CA GLY A 8 -28.88 -4.60 4.35
C GLY A 8 -27.42 -4.96 4.70
N LEU A 9 -27.11 -6.09 5.36
CA LEU A 9 -25.89 -6.15 6.18
C LEU A 9 -24.81 -7.22 5.89
N PRO A 10 -25.02 -8.26 5.07
CA PRO A 10 -23.91 -9.10 4.60
C PRO A 10 -23.28 -8.60 3.28
N GLY A 11 -24.10 -8.30 2.28
CA GLY A 11 -23.62 -8.02 0.92
C GLY A 11 -22.85 -6.69 0.75
N ALA A 12 -23.13 -5.69 1.60
CA ALA A 12 -22.41 -4.42 1.60
C ALA A 12 -20.97 -4.58 2.12
N ALA A 13 -20.77 -5.38 3.16
CA ALA A 13 -19.45 -5.66 3.70
C ALA A 13 -18.62 -6.56 2.78
N GLU A 14 -19.27 -7.51 2.10
CA GLU A 14 -18.64 -8.31 1.03
C GLU A 14 -18.22 -7.42 -0.15
N HIS A 15 -19.04 -6.44 -0.56
CA HIS A 15 -18.65 -5.45 -1.57
C HIS A 15 -17.45 -4.60 -1.11
N VAL A 16 -17.47 -4.10 0.12
CA VAL A 16 -16.35 -3.33 0.67
C VAL A 16 -15.08 -4.17 0.69
N ALA A 17 -15.13 -5.42 1.17
CA ALA A 17 -13.98 -6.32 1.14
C ALA A 17 -13.50 -6.61 -0.29
N ALA A 18 -14.42 -6.80 -1.23
CA ALA A 18 -14.13 -7.01 -2.65
C ALA A 18 -13.44 -5.80 -3.30
N ASP A 19 -13.75 -4.58 -2.86
CA ASP A 19 -13.09 -3.35 -3.33
C ASP A 19 -11.71 -3.12 -2.68
N LEU A 20 -11.55 -3.54 -1.42
CA LEU A 20 -10.29 -3.35 -0.68
C LEU A 20 -9.19 -4.34 -1.10
N LEU A 21 -9.51 -5.57 -1.51
CA LEU A 21 -8.52 -6.54 -1.96
C LEU A 21 -7.73 -6.09 -3.22
N PRO A 22 -8.36 -5.54 -4.28
CA PRO A 22 -7.65 -4.91 -5.38
C PRO A 22 -6.75 -3.76 -4.93
N LEU A 23 -7.16 -2.96 -3.94
CA LEU A 23 -6.35 -1.87 -3.40
C LEU A 23 -5.09 -2.39 -2.71
N VAL A 24 -5.18 -3.48 -1.92
CA VAL A 24 -4.01 -4.15 -1.33
C VAL A 24 -3.01 -4.58 -2.40
N ASN A 25 -3.49 -5.17 -3.50
CA ASN A 25 -2.64 -5.59 -4.62
C ASN A 25 -1.98 -4.40 -5.34
N ARG A 26 -2.71 -3.29 -5.50
CA ARG A 26 -2.16 -2.05 -6.08
C ARG A 26 -1.07 -1.45 -5.19
N LEU A 27 -1.25 -1.45 -3.87
CA LEU A 27 -0.25 -0.98 -2.92
C LEU A 27 1.01 -1.85 -2.96
N ALA A 28 0.87 -3.18 -2.98
CA ALA A 28 1.98 -4.10 -3.12
C ALA A 28 2.77 -3.86 -4.43
N ARG A 29 2.07 -3.72 -5.55
CA ARG A 29 2.71 -3.44 -6.85
C ARG A 29 3.40 -2.08 -6.87
N CYS A 30 2.81 -1.08 -6.20
CA CYS A 30 3.44 0.23 -6.04
C CYS A 30 4.75 0.10 -5.26
N GLY A 31 4.74 -0.62 -4.13
CA GLY A 31 5.93 -0.90 -3.33
C GLY A 31 7.05 -1.55 -4.15
N ALA A 32 6.73 -2.61 -4.89
CA ALA A 32 7.68 -3.31 -5.76
C ALA A 32 8.32 -2.38 -6.82
N ARG A 33 7.55 -1.46 -7.41
CA ARG A 33 8.07 -0.49 -8.38
C ARG A 33 8.98 0.56 -7.73
N VAL A 34 8.72 0.93 -6.48
CA VAL A 34 9.60 1.84 -5.73
C VAL A 34 10.91 1.14 -5.36
N GLU A 35 10.86 -0.14 -4.99
CA GLU A 35 12.06 -0.96 -4.76
C GLU A 35 12.92 -1.12 -6.03
N GLU A 36 12.28 -1.33 -7.19
CA GLU A 36 12.96 -1.34 -8.48
C GLU A 36 13.66 -0.01 -8.77
N ALA A 37 12.98 1.12 -8.54
CA ALA A 37 13.58 2.44 -8.68
C ALA A 37 14.77 2.66 -7.71
N LEU A 38 14.69 2.13 -6.48
CA LEU A 38 15.79 2.14 -5.52
C LEU A 38 16.99 1.33 -5.99
N ALA A 39 16.76 0.17 -6.63
CA ALA A 39 17.82 -0.63 -7.23
C ALA A 39 18.51 0.15 -8.35
N HIS A 40 17.74 0.73 -9.27
CA HIS A 40 18.28 1.53 -10.37
C HIS A 40 19.08 2.76 -9.89
N LEU A 41 18.67 3.41 -8.79
CA LEU A 41 19.47 4.51 -8.22
C LEU A 41 20.84 4.03 -7.74
N ARG A 42 20.95 2.82 -7.21
CA ARG A 42 22.24 2.24 -6.79
C ARG A 42 23.16 1.92 -7.96
N ASP A 43 22.58 1.61 -9.12
CA ASP A 43 23.35 1.31 -10.32
C ASP A 43 23.96 2.58 -10.95
N ILE A 44 23.34 3.75 -10.77
CA ILE A 44 23.75 5.02 -11.42
C ILE A 44 24.65 5.92 -10.54
N GLN A 45 25.40 5.37 -9.59
CA GLN A 45 26.11 6.17 -8.58
C GLN A 45 27.30 7.00 -9.10
N MET A 46 27.71 6.84 -10.38
CA MET A 46 28.78 7.60 -11.04
C MET A 46 30.02 7.81 -10.15
N LEU A 47 30.54 6.73 -9.56
CA LEU A 47 31.55 6.77 -8.50
C LEU A 47 32.88 7.42 -8.95
N GLU A 48 33.24 7.25 -10.22
CA GLU A 48 34.46 7.83 -10.80
C GLU A 48 34.38 9.35 -11.04
N TRP A 49 33.19 9.96 -10.93
CA TRP A 49 33.03 11.40 -11.10
C TRP A 49 33.38 12.15 -9.81
N GLN A 50 34.65 12.55 -9.67
CA GLN A 50 35.20 13.09 -8.43
C GLN A 50 35.09 14.62 -8.26
N SER A 51 34.51 15.33 -9.24
CA SER A 51 34.37 16.80 -9.18
C SER A 51 33.33 17.25 -8.12
N PRO A 52 33.27 18.54 -7.77
CA PRO A 52 32.20 19.09 -6.94
C PRO A 52 30.79 18.79 -7.49
N ALA A 53 30.61 18.79 -8.81
CA ALA A 53 29.35 18.43 -9.46
C ALA A 53 29.00 16.94 -9.23
N GLY A 54 29.99 16.04 -9.32
CA GLY A 54 29.80 14.62 -9.02
C GLY A 54 29.41 14.36 -7.55
N ARG A 55 29.97 15.12 -6.61
CA ARG A 55 29.54 15.07 -5.20
C ARG A 55 28.09 15.52 -5.03
N ALA A 56 27.72 16.69 -5.58
CA ALA A 56 26.36 17.21 -5.50
C ALA A 56 25.32 16.26 -6.13
N TYR A 57 25.69 15.58 -7.22
CA TYR A 57 24.88 14.53 -7.83
C TYR A 57 24.62 13.37 -6.84
N ARG A 58 25.68 12.79 -6.27
CA ARG A 58 25.55 11.68 -5.31
C ARG A 58 24.79 12.06 -4.05
N ASP A 59 24.96 13.28 -3.54
CA ASP A 59 24.17 13.79 -2.42
C ASP A 59 22.68 13.83 -2.77
N THR A 60 22.36 14.26 -3.99
CA THR A 60 20.97 14.31 -4.48
C THR A 60 20.39 12.90 -4.63
N VAL A 61 21.12 11.97 -5.27
CA VAL A 61 20.70 10.57 -5.38
C VAL A 61 20.53 9.94 -3.99
N GLY A 62 21.42 10.24 -3.05
CA GLY A 62 21.32 9.79 -1.66
C GLY A 62 20.02 10.27 -0.98
N ARG A 63 19.67 11.55 -1.14
CA ARG A 63 18.40 12.12 -0.65
C ARG A 63 17.18 11.46 -1.29
N GLN A 64 17.19 11.27 -2.62
CA GLN A 64 16.10 10.60 -3.33
C GLN A 64 15.95 9.14 -2.87
N GLY A 65 17.06 8.41 -2.71
CA GLY A 65 17.04 7.06 -2.19
C GLY A 65 16.50 6.98 -0.76
N ALA A 66 16.77 7.97 0.10
CA ALA A 66 16.19 8.02 1.44
C ALA A 66 14.66 8.24 1.39
N ALA A 67 14.20 9.16 0.55
CA ALA A 67 12.77 9.42 0.36
C ALA A 67 12.02 8.20 -0.20
N LEU A 68 12.61 7.48 -1.16
CA LEU A 68 11.99 6.26 -1.71
C LEU A 68 11.93 5.13 -0.68
N ARG A 69 12.94 4.96 0.18
CA ARG A 69 12.87 3.97 1.28
C ARG A 69 11.72 4.28 2.24
N GLN A 70 11.58 5.55 2.64
CA GLN A 70 10.45 5.99 3.46
C GLN A 70 9.10 5.74 2.76
N ALA A 71 9.04 5.91 1.44
CA ALA A 71 7.84 5.62 0.66
C ALA A 71 7.49 4.12 0.64
N VAL A 72 8.49 3.22 0.52
CA VAL A 72 8.27 1.77 0.63
C VAL A 72 7.68 1.43 2.00
N ASP A 73 8.28 1.94 3.08
CA ASP A 73 7.81 1.69 4.45
C ASP A 73 6.35 2.17 4.62
N ALA A 74 6.03 3.37 4.11
CA ALA A 74 4.67 3.91 4.16
C ALA A 74 3.67 3.08 3.34
N LEU A 75 4.07 2.58 2.18
CA LEU A 75 3.23 1.72 1.34
C LEU A 75 2.94 0.38 2.02
N GLU A 76 3.93 -0.23 2.69
CA GLU A 76 3.72 -1.47 3.43
C GLU A 76 2.82 -1.27 4.65
N VAL A 77 2.98 -0.18 5.39
CA VAL A 77 2.07 0.19 6.49
C VAL A 77 0.64 0.37 5.98
N ALA A 78 0.46 1.11 4.88
CA ALA A 78 -0.84 1.31 4.26
C ALA A 78 -1.45 -0.01 3.77
N ARG A 79 -0.67 -0.86 3.10
CA ARG A 79 -1.10 -2.18 2.62
C ARG A 79 -1.60 -3.04 3.77
N ALA A 80 -0.84 -3.09 4.86
CA ALA A 80 -1.20 -3.87 6.05
C ALA A 80 -2.47 -3.32 6.73
N ALA A 81 -2.64 -1.99 6.78
CA ALA A 81 -3.85 -1.37 7.33
C ALA A 81 -5.09 -1.68 6.50
N VAL A 82 -5.00 -1.57 5.17
CA VAL A 82 -6.10 -1.89 4.25
C VAL A 82 -6.45 -3.38 4.32
N ALA A 83 -5.45 -4.27 4.38
CA ALA A 83 -5.68 -5.70 4.50
C ALA A 83 -6.38 -6.08 5.82
N ARG A 84 -5.97 -5.47 6.94
CA ARG A 84 -6.66 -5.64 8.22
C ARG A 84 -8.10 -5.15 8.14
N HIS A 85 -8.32 -3.96 7.58
CA HIS A 85 -9.66 -3.40 7.45
C HIS A 85 -10.57 -4.30 6.61
N ALA A 86 -10.08 -4.85 5.49
CA ALA A 86 -10.83 -5.80 4.69
C ALA A 86 -11.22 -7.06 5.49
N ALA A 87 -10.29 -7.62 6.28
CA ALA A 87 -10.57 -8.77 7.13
C ALA A 87 -11.59 -8.46 8.24
N ASP A 88 -11.46 -7.30 8.89
CA ASP A 88 -12.38 -6.85 9.94
C ASP A 88 -13.80 -6.63 9.40
N SER A 89 -13.93 -6.08 8.18
CA SER A 89 -15.23 -5.92 7.51
C SER A 89 -15.92 -7.27 7.23
N VAL A 90 -15.17 -8.27 6.76
CA VAL A 90 -15.71 -9.63 6.53
C VAL A 90 -16.12 -10.28 7.86
N ALA A 91 -15.27 -10.16 8.89
CA ALA A 91 -15.55 -10.73 10.20
C ALA A 91 -16.79 -10.10 10.86
N ALA A 92 -16.97 -8.79 10.73
CA ALA A 92 -18.14 -8.06 11.23
C ALA A 92 -19.44 -8.50 10.53
N ALA A 93 -19.40 -8.74 9.22
CA ALA A 93 -20.55 -9.24 8.49
C ALA A 93 -20.93 -10.67 8.88
N ALA A 94 -19.93 -11.54 9.06
CA ALA A 94 -20.14 -12.92 9.47
C ALA A 94 -20.72 -13.05 10.89
N SER A 95 -20.41 -12.11 11.79
CA SER A 95 -20.99 -12.06 13.13
C SER A 95 -22.40 -11.46 13.14
N ALA A 96 -22.67 -10.45 12.31
CA ALA A 96 -24.00 -9.89 12.14
C ALA A 96 -25.02 -10.90 11.55
N GLY A 97 -24.58 -11.74 10.60
CA GLY A 97 -25.41 -12.82 10.04
C GLY A 97 -25.66 -14.02 10.97
N ARG A 98 -25.02 -14.06 12.15
CA ARG A 98 -25.11 -15.15 13.13
C ARG A 98 -26.04 -14.83 14.32
N MET A 99 -26.60 -13.63 14.43
CA MET A 99 -27.58 -13.31 15.47
C MET A 99 -29.00 -13.75 15.03
N PRO A 100 -29.66 -14.69 15.75
CA PRO A 100 -31.03 -15.12 15.47
C PRO A 100 -32.10 -14.12 15.92
#